data_AF-A0A1Z9LYK8-F1
#
_entry.id   AF-A0A1Z9LYK8-F1
#
_cell.length_a   1.000
_cell.length_b   1.000
_cell.length_c   1.000
_cell.angle_alpha   90.00
_cell.angle_beta   90.00
_cell.angle_gamma   90.00
#
_symmetry.space_group_name_H-M   'P 1'
#
loop_
_entity.id
_entity.type
_entity.pdbx_description
1 polymer ?
#
loop_
_entity_poly.entity_id
_entity_poly.type
_entity_poly.pdbx_seq_one_letter_code
_entity_poly.pdbx_strand_id
1 'polypeptide(L)' 'MTFFGQPPENRAAIHEEIFNIIYFGQGFTHSDVYNMPLPLRRYYADVLIKTKERENKEVEEANKQFQDPRLTKN' A
#
# COMPACT_ATOMS: atom_id res chain seq x y z
N MET A 1 24.03 -22.08 -7.87
CA MET A 1 24.34 -20.65 -8.06
C MET A 1 23.14 -19.82 -7.59
N THR A 2 23.04 -19.56 -6.29
CA THR A 2 22.03 -18.69 -5.68
C THR A 2 22.55 -17.26 -5.73
N PHE A 3 22.03 -16.45 -6.67
CA PHE A 3 22.55 -15.11 -6.92
C PHE A 3 22.40 -14.14 -5.72
N PHE A 4 21.44 -14.36 -4.81
CA PHE A 4 21.29 -13.56 -3.57
C PHE A 4 20.55 -14.30 -2.44
N GLY A 5 20.94 -15.54 -2.11
CA GLY A 5 20.68 -16.16 -0.79
C GLY A 5 19.26 -16.16 -0.18
N GLN A 6 18.18 -15.88 -0.92
CA GLN A 6 16.82 -15.89 -0.38
C GLN A 6 16.01 -17.10 -0.88
N PRO A 7 15.22 -17.74 -0.01
CA PRO A 7 14.36 -18.86 -0.38
C PRO A 7 13.34 -18.43 -1.45
N PRO A 8 12.87 -19.35 -2.32
CA PRO A 8 11.96 -19.04 -3.43
C PRO A 8 10.68 -18.33 -2.99
N GLU A 9 10.18 -18.68 -1.81
CA GLU A 9 9.01 -18.11 -1.15
C GLU A 9 9.12 -16.59 -0.97
N ASN A 10 10.34 -16.10 -0.67
CA ASN A 10 10.57 -14.70 -0.43
C ASN A 10 10.59 -13.85 -1.71
N ARG A 11 10.78 -14.49 -2.88
CA ARG A 11 10.72 -13.77 -4.16
C ARG A 11 9.30 -13.34 -4.48
N ALA A 12 8.31 -14.21 -4.23
CA ALA A 12 6.91 -13.89 -4.46
C ALA A 12 6.48 -12.66 -3.64
N ALA A 13 6.82 -12.64 -2.35
CA ALA A 13 6.53 -11.52 -1.46
C ALA A 13 7.17 -10.19 -1.94
N ILE A 14 8.42 -10.23 -2.43
CA ILE A 14 9.09 -9.04 -2.96
C ILE A 14 8.39 -8.54 -4.23
N HIS A 15 8.02 -9.44 -5.13
CA HIS A 15 7.31 -9.07 -6.36
C HIS A 15 5.91 -8.50 -6.06
N GLU A 16 5.23 -9.04 -5.05
CA GLU A 16 3.96 -8.52 -4.57
C GLU A 16 4.10 -7.12 -3.96
N GLU A 17 5.13 -6.89 -3.13
CA GLU A 17 5.43 -5.56 -2.57
C GLU A 17 5.71 -4.54 -3.68
N ILE A 18 6.54 -4.91 -4.67
CA ILE A 18 6.83 -4.06 -5.84
C ILE A 18 5.54 -3.76 -6.61
N PHE A 19 4.72 -4.78 -6.87
CA PHE A 19 3.46 -4.61 -7.59
C PHE A 19 2.52 -3.65 -6.86
N ASN A 20 2.36 -3.81 -5.55
CA ASN A 20 1.50 -2.96 -4.74
C ASN A 20 1.96 -1.49 -4.77
N ILE A 21 3.26 -1.23 -4.68
CA ILE A 21 3.80 0.13 -4.76
C ILE A 21 3.54 0.74 -6.14
N ILE A 22 3.64 -0.01 -7.23
CA ILE A 22 3.39 0.51 -8.58
C ILE A 22 1.89 0.70 -8.84
N TYR A 23 1.08 -0.27 -8.40
CA TYR A 23 -0.34 -0.30 -8.68
C TYR A 23 -1.11 0.77 -7.89
N PHE A 24 -0.74 0.99 -6.63
CA PHE A 24 -1.39 1.96 -5.76
C PHE A 24 -0.58 3.26 -5.59
N GLY A 25 0.74 3.22 -5.74
CA GLY A 25 1.59 4.40 -5.68
C GLY A 25 1.60 5.13 -7.02
N GLN A 26 0.97 6.30 -7.08
CA GLN A 26 1.03 7.15 -8.26
C GLN A 26 2.43 7.75 -8.42
N GLY A 27 3.03 7.59 -9.61
CA GLY A 27 4.29 8.26 -9.98
C GLY A 27 5.55 7.41 -9.91
N PHE A 28 5.44 6.10 -9.60
CA PHE A 28 6.57 5.18 -9.70
C PHE A 28 6.46 4.30 -10.95
N THR A 29 7.56 4.12 -11.68
CA THR A 29 7.64 3.08 -12.71
C THR A 29 8.13 1.75 -12.11
N HIS A 30 7.88 0.65 -12.82
CA HIS A 30 8.41 -0.66 -12.41
C HIS A 30 9.92 -0.65 -12.24
N SER A 31 10.63 0.02 -13.15
CA SER A 31 12.08 0.16 -13.11
C SER A 31 12.55 0.95 -11.88
N ASP A 32 11.83 1.99 -11.47
CA ASP A 32 12.21 2.80 -10.30
C ASP A 32 12.11 1.97 -9.01
N VAL A 33 11.00 1.25 -8.82
CA VAL A 33 10.76 0.45 -7.61
C VAL A 33 11.64 -0.80 -7.59
N TYR A 34 11.87 -1.44 -8.74
CA TYR A 34 12.74 -2.61 -8.84
C TYR A 34 14.17 -2.28 -8.40
N ASN A 35 14.71 -1.16 -8.88
CA ASN A 35 16.06 -0.67 -8.56
C ASN A 35 16.17 0.06 -7.21
N MET A 36 15.06 0.26 -6.51
CA MET A 36 15.02 0.99 -5.24
C MET A 36 15.74 0.24 -4.10
N PRO A 37 16.56 0.90 -3.26
CA PRO A 37 17.13 0.26 -2.08
C PRO A 37 16.05 -0.29 -1.14
N LEU A 38 16.27 -1.48 -0.57
CA LEU A 38 15.30 -2.16 0.31
C LEU A 38 14.77 -1.29 1.47
N PRO A 39 15.58 -0.49 2.20
CA PRO A 39 15.06 0.36 3.26
C PRO A 39 14.09 1.42 2.74
N LEU A 40 14.36 1.97 1.56
CA LEU A 40 13.53 3.00 0.94
C LEU A 40 12.21 2.42 0.41
N ARG A 41 12.27 1.21 -0.15
CA ARG A 41 11.08 0.46 -0.60
C ARG A 41 10.12 0.19 0.55
N ARG A 42 10.65 -0.28 1.69
CA ARG A 42 9.87 -0.48 2.92
C ARG A 42 9.24 0.82 3.42
N TYR A 43 9.99 1.91 3.42
CA TYR A 43 9.46 3.21 3.79
C TYR A 43 8.26 3.64 2.92
N TYR A 44 8.34 3.48 1.60
CA TYR A 44 7.23 3.82 0.71
C TYR A 44 6.04 2.87 0.87
N ALA A 45 6.28 1.58 1.11
CA ALA A 45 5.22 0.63 1.46
C ALA A 45 4.48 1.06 2.74
N ASP A 46 5.20 1.48 3.78
CA ASP A 46 4.61 1.96 5.04
C ASP A 46 3.77 3.23 4.84
N VAL A 47 4.25 4.16 4.02
CA VAL A 47 3.52 5.39 3.67
C VAL A 47 2.23 5.05 2.91
N LEU A 48 2.31 4.10 1.98
CA LEU A 48 1.15 3.64 1.21
C LEU A 48 0.08 3.02 2.13
N ILE A 49 0.48 2.14 3.04
CA ILE A 49 -0.41 1.50 4.02
C ILE A 49 -1.10 2.56 4.88
N LYS A 50 -0.33 3.49 5.47
CA LYS A 50 -0.87 4.57 6.30
C LYS A 50 -1.85 5.46 5.55
N THR A 51 -1.57 5.73 4.27
CA THR A 51 -2.46 6.52 3.43
C THR A 51 -3.77 5.77 3.22
N LYS A 52 -3.72 4.47 2.92
CA LYS A 52 -4.92 3.68 2.69
C LYS A 52 -5.76 3.48 3.94
N GLU A 53 -5.12 3.30 5.09
CA GLU A 53 -5.79 3.26 6.39
C GLU A 53 -6.52 4.57 6.69
N ARG A 54 -5.92 5.71 6.35
CA ARG A 54 -6.56 7.02 6.53
C ARG A 54 -7.77 7.19 5.61
N GLU A 55 -7.64 6.86 4.32
CA GLU A 55 -8.77 6.87 3.37
C GLU A 55 -9.93 6.00 3.85
N ASN A 56 -9.63 4.78 4.33
CA ASN A 56 -10.66 3.89 4.85
C ASN A 56 -11.36 4.47 6.08
N LYS A 57 -10.62 5.09 7.00
CA LYS A 57 -11.21 5.77 8.18
C LYS A 57 -12.12 6.92 7.77
N GLU A 58 -11.70 7.76 6.84
CA GLU A 58 -12.51 8.87 6.31
C GLU A 58 -13.82 8.34 5.67
N VAL A 59 -13.74 7.25 4.91
CA VAL A 59 -14.91 6.58 4.32
C VAL A 59 -15.83 5.96 5.39
N GLU A 60 -15.26 5.29 6.39
CA GLU A 60 -16.03 4.72 7.51
C GLU A 60 -16.76 5.80 8.32
N GLU A 61 -16.10 6.93 8.57
CA GLU A 61 -16.69 8.08 9.28
C GLU A 61 -17.82 8.71 8.46
N ALA A 62 -17.62 8.92 7.16
CA ALA A 62 -18.67 9.40 6.26
C ALA A 62 -19.88 8.46 6.22
N ASN A 63 -19.64 7.14 6.16
CA ASN A 63 -20.71 6.15 6.21
C ASN A 63 -21.45 6.14 7.55
N LYS A 64 -20.74 6.27 8.68
CA LYS A 64 -21.37 6.40 10.01
C LYS A 64 -22.24 7.65 10.11
N GLN A 65 -21.79 8.78 9.54
CA GLN A 65 -22.58 10.01 9.49
C GLN A 65 -23.87 9.83 8.69
N PHE A 66 -23.81 9.09 7.58
CA PHE A 66 -24.99 8.77 6.76
C PHE A 66 -25.96 7.80 7.42
N GLN A 67 -25.46 6.92 8.30
CA GLN A 67 -26.26 5.94 9.02
C GLN A 67 -26.84 6.47 10.34
N ASP A 68 -26.38 7.63 10.85
CA ASP A 68 -26.94 8.25 12.06
C ASP A 68 -28.38 8.74 11.77
N PRO A 69 -29.42 8.14 12.38
CA PRO A 69 -30.80 8.52 12.15
C PRO A 69 -31.13 9.97 12.58
N ARG A 70 -30.26 10.60 13.37
CA ARG A 70 -30.41 11.99 13.82
C ARG A 70 -29.96 13.01 12.78
N LEU A 71 -29.14 12.60 11.80
CA LEU A 71 -28.59 13.45 10.75
C LEU A 71 -29.29 13.29 9.39
N THR A 72 -30.05 12.19 9.22
CA THR A 72 -30.80 11.87 7.98
C THR A 72 -32.23 12.41 7.95
N LYS A 73 -32.68 13.06 9.04
CA LYS A 73 -34.06 13.55 9.18
C LYS A 73 -34.07 15.06 9.39
N ASN A 74 -33.94 15.81 8.30
CA ASN A 74 -34.38 17.20 8.13
C ASN A 74 -34.80 17.40 6.68
#